data_AF-A0A143XBU7-F1
#
_entry.id   AF-A0A143XBU7-F1
#
_cell.length_a   1.000
_cell.length_b   1.000
_cell.length_c   1.000
_cell.angle_alpha   90.00
_cell.angle_beta   90.00
_cell.angle_gamma   90.00
#
_symmetry.space_group_name_H-M   'P 1'
#
loop_
_entity.id
_entity.type
_entity.pdbx_description
1 polymer ?
#
loop_
_entity_poly.entity_id
_entity_poly.type
_entity_poly.pdbx_seq_one_letter_code
_entity_poly.pdbx_strand_id
1 'polypeptide(L)'
;MSGHAPAGASAWLEEGEARRPRARGCACKEAIPRSGAQPIGSPLPHAHLIGAAPSHAGQDGPPSPANASRPSPARAPSRLPAPPCDLPEHVAREEALVDAAYCYDGTPEGLLTAVFKAYELREDPLDVVREAHLQPRLGQSVRVIDTDVQLALRVQQGVRRVCGRAAADAVVSASLSDDPAAGTVVYRFVRHAMRNGRVMNDLAHPAVAPLDRLARAVGNERHRMLQFLRFEHLDNGVWFARCNPNAAVVPLVMDWFSGRFNTQPFIIFDEAHGMAGVYEGREWHLVRSNEVTPPGRASDERLMQAAWKRFYDVVAVEARYNPELRRQFMPKRLWKNIVEMHERIPGAELSR
;
A
#
# COMPACT_ATOMS: atom_id res chain seq x y z
N MET A 1 -0.75 32.17 -7.16
CA MET A 1 0.30 31.73 -6.22
C MET A 1 0.36 30.22 -6.32
N SER A 2 1.38 29.74 -7.03
CA SER A 2 1.56 28.34 -7.45
C SER A 2 2.22 27.54 -6.34
N GLY A 3 1.41 26.78 -5.59
CA GLY A 3 1.89 25.79 -4.64
C GLY A 3 2.35 24.54 -5.39
N HIS A 4 3.64 24.21 -5.27
CA HIS A 4 4.16 22.91 -5.65
C HIS A 4 3.62 21.87 -4.66
N ALA A 5 2.83 20.92 -5.15
CA ALA A 5 2.47 19.73 -4.39
C ALA A 5 3.71 18.82 -4.27
N PRO A 6 4.03 18.25 -3.10
CA PRO A 6 5.08 17.24 -3.02
C PRO A 6 4.59 15.97 -3.73
N ALA A 7 5.33 15.55 -4.75
CA ALA A 7 5.18 14.24 -5.37
C ALA A 7 5.55 13.17 -4.34
N GLY A 8 4.53 12.57 -3.73
CA GLY A 8 4.66 11.47 -2.78
C GLY A 8 3.74 10.33 -3.19
N ALA A 9 4.04 9.65 -4.30
CA ALA A 9 3.62 8.26 -4.42
C ALA A 9 4.23 7.53 -3.21
N SER A 10 3.39 6.94 -2.34
CA SER A 10 3.91 6.11 -1.25
C SER A 10 4.70 4.95 -1.86
N ALA A 11 6.03 5.05 -1.84
CA ALA A 11 7.00 4.04 -2.29
C ALA A 11 6.75 2.63 -1.67
N TRP A 12 5.91 2.56 -0.64
CA TRP A 12 5.54 1.39 0.14
C TRP A 12 4.73 0.33 -0.59
N LEU A 13 4.00 0.70 -1.65
CA LEU A 13 3.16 -0.26 -2.38
C LEU A 13 3.81 -0.74 -3.70
N GLU A 14 4.87 -0.08 -4.16
CA GLU A 14 5.61 -0.50 -5.36
C GLU A 14 6.51 -1.73 -5.14
N GLU A 15 7.08 -1.93 -3.94
CA GLU A 15 8.00 -3.05 -3.65
C GLU A 15 7.30 -4.39 -3.32
N GLY A 16 5.96 -4.44 -3.41
CA GLY A 16 5.14 -5.66 -3.30
C GLY A 16 5.19 -6.57 -4.52
N GLU A 17 5.76 -6.10 -5.64
CA GLU A 17 5.85 -6.80 -6.92
C GLU A 17 6.95 -7.88 -6.88
N ALA A 18 6.62 -9.06 -6.36
CA ALA A 18 7.35 -10.29 -6.68
C ALA A 18 6.39 -11.47 -6.87
N ARG A 19 6.20 -11.82 -8.15
CA ARG A 19 5.43 -12.92 -8.75
C ARG A 19 3.94 -12.67 -8.96
N ARG A 20 3.63 -12.11 -10.13
CA ARG A 20 2.40 -12.39 -10.89
C ARG A 20 2.22 -13.92 -10.99
N PRO A 21 1.15 -14.53 -10.46
CA PRO A 21 0.79 -15.87 -10.88
C PRO A 21 0.30 -15.77 -12.33
N ARG A 22 0.99 -16.45 -13.26
CA ARG A 22 0.45 -16.76 -14.58
C ARG A 22 -0.93 -17.35 -14.38
N ALA A 23 -1.96 -16.74 -14.98
CA ALA A 23 -3.26 -17.34 -15.11
C ALA A 23 -3.09 -18.73 -15.74
N ARG A 24 -3.20 -19.80 -14.94
CA ARG A 24 -3.39 -21.14 -15.45
C ARG A 24 -4.85 -21.18 -15.89
N GLY A 25 -5.06 -21.39 -17.19
CA GLY A 25 -6.38 -21.55 -17.77
C GLY A 25 -7.16 -22.62 -17.01
N CYS A 26 -8.30 -22.22 -16.46
CA CYS A 26 -9.30 -23.16 -15.98
C CYS A 26 -10.13 -23.58 -17.19
N ALA A 27 -9.93 -24.83 -17.62
CA ALA A 27 -10.77 -25.47 -18.61
C ALA A 27 -12.10 -25.85 -17.97
N CYS A 28 -13.15 -25.04 -18.17
CA CYS A 28 -14.53 -25.48 -18.01
C CYS A 28 -15.10 -25.78 -19.39
N LYS A 29 -15.10 -27.07 -19.74
CA LYS A 29 -15.98 -27.64 -20.76
C LYS A 29 -17.39 -27.61 -20.19
N GLU A 30 -18.32 -26.95 -20.85
CA GLU A 30 -19.72 -27.39 -20.87
C GLU A 30 -20.42 -26.90 -22.13
N ALA A 31 -21.20 -27.80 -22.69
CA ALA A 31 -21.69 -27.83 -24.05
C ALA A 31 -22.96 -26.98 -24.21
N ILE A 32 -23.07 -26.30 -25.35
CA ILE A 32 -24.34 -25.76 -25.87
C ILE A 32 -24.48 -26.30 -27.31
N PRO A 33 -25.62 -26.90 -27.69
CA PRO A 33 -25.76 -27.62 -28.94
C PRO A 33 -25.87 -26.69 -30.16
N ARG A 34 -25.31 -27.17 -31.28
CA ARG A 34 -25.38 -26.55 -32.61
C ARG A 34 -26.66 -26.96 -33.36
N SER A 35 -27.29 -26.00 -34.02
CA SER A 35 -27.93 -26.16 -35.34
C SER A 35 -27.78 -24.80 -36.05
N GLY A 36 -27.54 -24.66 -37.36
CA GLY A 36 -27.19 -25.54 -38.47
C GLY A 36 -26.93 -24.62 -39.69
N ALA A 37 -25.88 -24.94 -40.47
CA ALA A 37 -25.67 -24.76 -41.93
C ALA A 37 -26.05 -23.44 -42.65
N GLN A 38 -25.33 -22.87 -43.64
CA GLN A 38 -24.04 -23.09 -44.34
C GLN A 38 -23.81 -21.89 -45.35
N PRO A 39 -22.70 -21.81 -46.13
CA PRO A 39 -21.96 -20.57 -46.44
C PRO A 39 -22.03 -20.12 -47.92
N ILE A 40 -21.47 -18.93 -48.25
CA ILE A 40 -21.06 -18.57 -49.62
C ILE A 40 -19.79 -17.69 -49.63
N GLY A 41 -18.73 -18.16 -50.31
CA GLY A 41 -17.90 -17.40 -51.26
C GLY A 41 -16.73 -16.52 -50.78
N SER A 42 -15.50 -17.02 -50.94
CA SER A 42 -14.26 -16.23 -51.21
C SER A 42 -14.19 -15.85 -52.71
N PRO A 43 -13.25 -15.02 -53.26
CA PRO A 43 -11.77 -15.08 -53.09
C PRO A 43 -10.96 -13.75 -53.05
N LEU A 44 -9.65 -13.90 -52.79
CA LEU A 44 -8.53 -12.93 -52.77
C LEU A 44 -8.12 -12.41 -54.16
N PRO A 45 -7.11 -11.50 -54.27
CA PRO A 45 -5.73 -11.91 -54.59
C PRO A 45 -4.60 -11.06 -53.89
N HIS A 46 -3.53 -11.68 -53.33
CA HIS A 46 -2.16 -11.95 -53.83
C HIS A 46 -1.10 -10.82 -53.78
N ALA A 47 0.04 -11.09 -53.09
CA ALA A 47 1.45 -10.96 -53.56
C ALA A 47 2.45 -11.36 -52.41
N HIS A 48 3.06 -12.57 -52.47
CA HIS A 48 4.49 -12.88 -52.78
C HIS A 48 5.55 -12.30 -51.81
N LEU A 49 6.18 -13.10 -50.92
CA LEU A 49 7.33 -14.06 -51.05
C LEU A 49 8.67 -13.38 -51.40
N ILE A 50 9.76 -13.57 -50.62
CA ILE A 50 10.84 -14.59 -50.75
C ILE A 50 11.73 -14.47 -49.45
N GLY A 51 12.13 -15.49 -48.67
CA GLY A 51 13.08 -16.61 -48.89
C GLY A 51 14.56 -16.14 -48.67
N ALA A 52 15.52 -16.78 -47.99
CA ALA A 52 15.73 -18.13 -47.45
C ALA A 52 16.99 -18.19 -46.51
N ALA A 53 16.92 -18.99 -45.43
CA ALA A 53 17.78 -20.10 -44.92
C ALA A 53 19.37 -20.13 -45.04
N PRO A 54 20.11 -21.10 -44.41
CA PRO A 54 21.22 -20.84 -43.46
C PRO A 54 22.53 -21.66 -43.68
N SER A 55 23.41 -21.73 -42.65
CA SER A 55 24.41 -22.80 -42.33
C SER A 55 25.91 -22.54 -42.57
N HIS A 56 26.76 -22.65 -41.53
CA HIS A 56 27.73 -23.75 -41.32
C HIS A 56 28.78 -23.47 -40.22
N ALA A 57 29.23 -24.54 -39.57
CA ALA A 57 30.25 -24.60 -38.51
C ALA A 57 31.40 -25.57 -38.88
N GLY A 58 32.59 -25.36 -38.27
CA GLY A 58 33.75 -26.29 -38.20
C GLY A 58 34.87 -25.97 -39.22
N GLN A 59 36.17 -26.19 -38.98
CA GLN A 59 36.97 -26.75 -37.89
C GLN A 59 38.48 -26.50 -38.20
N ASP A 60 39.35 -26.87 -37.27
CA ASP A 60 40.80 -27.21 -37.39
C ASP A 60 41.92 -26.21 -37.07
N GLY A 61 42.86 -26.72 -36.23
CA GLY A 61 44.02 -26.07 -35.62
C GLY A 61 45.38 -26.38 -36.29
N PRO A 62 46.50 -26.42 -35.53
CA PRO A 62 47.69 -25.56 -35.72
C PRO A 62 48.88 -26.24 -36.44
N PRO A 63 50.03 -25.54 -36.63
CA PRO A 63 51.14 -25.71 -35.67
C PRO A 63 52.02 -24.46 -35.39
N SER A 64 52.71 -24.49 -34.25
CA SER A 64 53.91 -23.70 -33.84
C SER A 64 55.19 -24.42 -34.36
N PRO A 65 56.46 -23.93 -34.29
CA PRO A 65 57.03 -22.94 -33.35
C PRO A 65 58.21 -22.07 -33.83
N ALA A 66 58.83 -21.39 -32.84
CA ALA A 66 60.16 -20.75 -32.79
C ALA A 66 60.21 -19.25 -33.16
N ASN A 67 60.95 -18.35 -32.50
CA ASN A 67 61.73 -18.29 -31.25
C ASN A 67 62.27 -16.84 -31.23
N ALA A 68 62.10 -16.06 -30.15
CA ALA A 68 63.02 -14.96 -29.79
C ALA A 68 62.59 -14.23 -28.50
N SER A 69 63.42 -14.38 -27.46
CA SER A 69 63.93 -13.30 -26.60
C SER A 69 62.96 -12.56 -25.66
N ARG A 70 63.01 -12.92 -24.37
CA ARG A 70 62.51 -12.11 -23.24
C ARG A 70 63.48 -10.98 -22.89
N PRO A 71 62.97 -9.83 -22.39
CA PRO A 71 63.65 -9.04 -21.37
C PRO A 71 62.89 -9.04 -20.02
N SER A 72 63.65 -8.81 -18.95
CA SER A 72 63.25 -8.81 -17.52
C SER A 72 62.13 -7.82 -17.14
N PRO A 73 61.40 -8.06 -16.03
CA PRO A 73 60.37 -7.15 -15.55
C PRO A 73 60.97 -5.93 -14.84
N ALA A 74 60.49 -4.75 -15.23
CA ALA A 74 60.76 -3.49 -14.54
C ALA A 74 60.00 -3.41 -13.21
N ARG A 75 60.69 -2.89 -12.20
CA ARG A 75 60.29 -2.74 -10.79
C ARG A 75 59.17 -1.69 -10.65
N ALA A 76 58.14 -2.01 -9.87
CA ALA A 76 57.01 -1.12 -9.58
C ALA A 76 57.44 0.18 -8.88
N PRO A 77 56.83 1.35 -9.18
CA PRO A 77 57.05 2.56 -8.40
C PRO A 77 56.29 2.50 -7.06
N SER A 78 56.97 2.92 -6.00
CA SER A 78 56.46 3.04 -4.62
C SER A 78 55.29 4.02 -4.54
N ARG A 79 54.20 3.61 -3.86
CA ARG A 79 53.05 4.48 -3.53
C ARG A 79 53.51 5.65 -2.66
N LEU A 80 53.18 6.87 -3.07
CA LEU A 80 53.17 8.05 -2.20
C LEU A 80 52.06 7.87 -1.13
N PRO A 81 52.28 8.29 0.13
CA PRO A 81 51.22 8.33 1.12
C PRO A 81 50.18 9.40 0.74
N ALA A 82 48.90 9.05 0.84
CA ALA A 82 47.81 9.98 0.64
C ALA A 82 47.86 11.09 1.71
N PRO A 83 47.46 12.33 1.38
CA PRO A 83 47.37 13.40 2.37
C PRO A 83 46.32 13.06 3.45
N PRO A 84 46.51 13.51 4.71
CA PRO A 84 45.50 13.34 5.74
C PRO A 84 44.25 14.09 5.30
N CYS A 85 43.15 13.34 5.17
CA CYS A 85 41.84 13.89 4.92
C CYS A 85 41.33 14.41 6.27
N ASP A 86 41.74 15.62 6.64
CA ASP A 86 41.17 16.34 7.77
C ASP A 86 39.76 16.81 7.37
N LEU A 87 38.79 15.92 7.55
CA LEU A 87 37.39 16.33 7.62
C LEU A 87 37.17 16.95 9.01
N PRO A 88 36.53 18.13 9.11
CA PRO A 88 36.24 18.72 10.40
C PRO A 88 35.34 17.78 11.20
N GLU A 89 35.91 17.19 12.26
CA GLU A 89 35.15 16.73 13.41
C GLU A 89 34.31 17.90 13.94
N HIS A 90 33.16 17.61 14.54
CA HIS A 90 32.14 18.52 15.08
C HIS A 90 30.86 18.69 14.24
N VAL A 91 30.28 17.58 13.77
CA VAL A 91 28.82 17.46 13.87
C VAL A 91 28.53 17.19 15.34
N ALA A 92 27.97 18.17 16.04
CA ALA A 92 27.53 18.04 17.42
C ALA A 92 26.67 16.76 17.54
N ARG A 93 27.19 15.76 18.25
CA ARG A 93 26.40 14.57 18.57
C ARG A 93 25.30 15.04 19.51
N GLU A 94 24.08 15.06 19.01
CA GLU A 94 22.90 15.38 19.81
C GLU A 94 22.92 14.50 21.08
N GLU A 95 22.87 15.12 22.25
CA GLU A 95 22.95 14.39 23.51
C GLU A 95 21.73 13.47 23.65
N ALA A 96 21.96 12.25 24.14
CA ALA A 96 20.90 11.26 24.33
C ALA A 96 19.96 11.72 25.45
N LEU A 97 18.67 11.81 25.15
CA LEU A 97 17.64 12.22 26.08
C LEU A 97 17.31 11.09 27.07
N VAL A 98 17.28 11.41 28.36
CA VAL A 98 16.72 10.55 29.40
C VAL A 98 15.20 10.72 29.38
N ASP A 99 14.46 9.60 29.46
CA ASP A 99 12.99 9.58 29.41
C ASP A 99 12.40 10.32 28.20
N ALA A 100 12.79 9.90 26.99
CA ALA A 100 12.32 10.53 25.76
C ALA A 100 10.87 10.10 25.37
N ALA A 101 10.09 11.04 24.86
CA ALA A 101 8.91 10.81 24.02
C ALA A 101 9.25 11.22 22.59
N TYR A 102 8.99 10.34 21.62
CA TYR A 102 9.14 10.67 20.21
C TYR A 102 7.78 11.06 19.63
N CYS A 103 7.78 12.16 18.90
CA CYS A 103 6.63 12.73 18.22
C CYS A 103 6.88 12.72 16.71
N TYR A 104 5.90 12.32 15.92
CA TYR A 104 5.97 12.31 14.45
C TYR A 104 4.65 12.76 13.81
N ASP A 105 4.69 13.01 12.51
CA ASP A 105 3.61 13.57 11.68
C ASP A 105 2.37 12.67 11.48
N GLY A 106 2.31 11.49 12.11
CA GLY A 106 1.22 10.53 11.99
C GLY A 106 1.32 9.57 10.81
N THR A 107 2.37 9.67 9.99
CA THR A 107 2.57 8.82 8.82
C THR A 107 3.32 7.52 9.14
N PRO A 108 3.09 6.43 8.40
CA PRO A 108 3.92 5.23 8.50
C PRO A 108 5.42 5.53 8.32
N GLU A 109 5.75 6.43 7.40
CA GLU A 109 7.10 6.89 7.11
C GLU A 109 7.72 7.59 8.33
N GLY A 110 6.99 8.53 8.94
CA GLY A 110 7.43 9.24 10.14
C GLY A 110 7.64 8.29 11.31
N LEU A 111 6.75 7.32 11.50
CA LEU A 111 6.90 6.30 12.53
C LEU A 111 8.17 5.45 12.34
N LEU A 112 8.41 4.96 11.13
CA LEU A 112 9.60 4.14 10.86
C LEU A 112 10.89 4.98 10.90
N THR A 113 10.82 6.26 10.56
CA THR A 113 11.92 7.20 10.77
C THR A 113 12.22 7.36 12.26
N ALA A 114 11.19 7.52 13.10
CA ALA A 114 11.33 7.59 14.55
C ALA A 114 11.97 6.31 15.13
N VAL A 115 11.60 5.15 14.61
CA VAL A 115 12.26 3.88 14.96
C VAL A 115 13.74 3.92 14.57
N PHE A 116 14.10 4.35 13.37
CA PHE A 116 15.50 4.47 12.94
C PHE A 116 16.29 5.41 13.87
N LYS A 117 15.75 6.59 14.15
CA LYS A 117 16.40 7.61 14.99
C LYS A 117 16.64 7.12 16.41
N ALA A 118 15.75 6.32 16.99
CA ALA A 118 15.97 5.71 18.29
C ALA A 118 17.24 4.83 18.32
N TYR A 119 17.51 4.08 17.24
CA TYR A 119 18.76 3.30 17.13
C TYR A 119 20.00 4.16 16.88
N GLU A 120 19.87 5.18 16.02
CA GLU A 120 20.97 6.09 15.68
C GLU A 120 21.46 6.86 16.91
N LEU A 121 20.52 7.40 17.68
CA LEU A 121 20.77 8.21 18.87
C LEU A 121 20.98 7.35 20.13
N ARG A 122 20.79 6.03 20.02
CA ARG A 122 20.89 5.04 21.10
C ARG A 122 19.94 5.34 22.27
N GLU A 123 18.74 5.78 21.92
CA GLU A 123 17.69 6.11 22.87
C GLU A 123 16.67 4.99 23.00
N ASP A 124 15.94 5.00 24.11
CA ASP A 124 14.85 4.08 24.35
C ASP A 124 13.57 4.86 24.69
N PRO A 125 12.95 5.54 23.70
CA PRO A 125 11.79 6.37 23.95
C PRO A 125 10.68 5.56 24.63
N LEU A 126 10.10 6.13 25.68
CA LEU A 126 9.02 5.50 26.42
C LEU A 126 7.73 5.49 25.58
N ASP A 127 7.48 6.60 24.86
CA ASP A 127 6.36 6.72 23.92
C ASP A 127 6.87 7.11 22.53
N VAL A 128 6.22 6.55 21.52
CA VAL A 128 6.35 6.96 20.12
C VAL A 128 4.94 7.24 19.63
N VAL A 129 4.59 8.51 19.51
CA VAL A 129 3.20 8.97 19.35
C VAL A 129 3.08 9.97 18.20
N ARG A 130 1.88 10.02 17.61
CA ARG A 130 1.54 11.07 16.64
C ARG A 130 1.47 12.41 17.36
N GLU A 131 1.80 13.49 16.66
CA GLU A 131 1.74 14.86 17.21
C GLU A 131 0.37 15.19 17.82
N ALA A 132 -0.72 14.82 17.14
CA ALA A 132 -2.08 15.03 17.63
C ALA A 132 -2.41 14.31 18.95
N HIS A 133 -1.63 13.29 19.34
CA HIS A 133 -1.84 12.50 20.56
C HIS A 133 -0.72 12.70 21.59
N LEU A 134 0.21 13.64 21.35
CA LEU A 134 1.32 13.87 22.26
C LEU A 134 0.82 14.44 23.60
N GLN A 135 1.04 13.69 24.67
CA GLN A 135 0.78 14.11 26.05
C GLN A 135 2.01 13.78 26.90
N PRO A 136 2.98 14.71 27.01
CA PRO A 136 4.22 14.45 27.73
C PRO A 136 3.97 14.25 29.22
N ARG A 137 4.62 13.26 29.82
CA ARG A 137 4.63 13.07 31.28
C ARG A 137 5.51 14.11 31.95
N LEU A 138 5.32 14.30 33.26
CA LEU A 138 6.15 15.19 34.05
C LEU A 138 7.62 14.75 33.96
N GLY A 139 8.50 15.67 33.55
CA GLY A 139 9.94 15.40 33.38
C GLY A 139 10.31 14.68 32.08
N GLN A 140 9.35 14.38 31.20
CA GLN A 140 9.61 13.70 29.94
C GLN A 140 10.11 14.67 28.88
N SER A 141 11.23 14.34 28.25
CA SER A 141 11.77 15.14 27.14
C SER A 141 11.09 14.75 25.83
N VAL A 142 10.60 15.71 25.06
CA VAL A 142 9.96 15.45 23.76
C VAL A 142 10.95 15.70 22.64
N ARG A 143 11.11 14.72 21.74
CA ARG A 143 11.80 14.90 20.46
C ARG A 143 10.80 14.80 19.32
N VAL A 144 10.77 15.83 18.49
CA VAL A 144 10.02 15.83 17.22
C VAL A 144 10.92 15.21 16.16
N ILE A 145 10.40 14.23 15.43
CA ILE A 145 11.10 13.50 14.39
C ILE A 145 10.54 13.92 13.04
N ASP A 146 11.41 14.51 12.21
CA ASP A 146 11.09 14.79 10.82
C ASP A 146 11.07 13.51 9.98
N THR A 147 10.09 13.40 9.10
CA THR A 147 9.91 12.24 8.24
C THR A 147 10.99 12.15 7.17
N ASP A 148 11.71 11.03 7.14
CA ASP A 148 12.68 10.69 6.09
C ASP A 148 12.32 9.33 5.48
N VAL A 149 11.82 9.38 4.24
CA VAL A 149 11.37 8.19 3.51
C VAL A 149 12.49 7.16 3.33
N GLN A 150 13.74 7.60 3.14
CA GLN A 150 14.87 6.68 2.94
C GLN A 150 15.21 5.93 4.24
N LEU A 151 15.16 6.62 5.39
CA LEU A 151 15.36 5.97 6.69
C LEU A 151 14.23 4.99 7.00
N ALA A 152 12.99 5.36 6.71
CA ALA A 152 11.83 4.50 6.87
C ALA A 152 11.94 3.22 6.04
N LEU A 153 12.29 3.33 4.75
CA LEU A 153 12.51 2.18 3.86
C LEU A 153 13.62 1.26 4.37
N ARG A 154 14.72 1.81 4.90
CA ARG A 154 15.80 1.02 5.50
C ARG A 154 15.31 0.19 6.69
N VAL A 155 14.47 0.74 7.55
CA VAL A 155 13.88 -0.01 8.67
C VAL A 155 12.98 -1.12 8.15
N GLN A 156 12.11 -0.84 7.19
CA GLN A 156 11.21 -1.83 6.61
C GLN A 156 11.97 -2.99 5.96
N GLN A 157 12.96 -2.70 5.12
CA GLN A 157 13.80 -3.71 4.48
C GLN A 157 14.60 -4.50 5.51
N GLY A 158 15.09 -3.83 6.57
CA GLY A 158 15.74 -4.47 7.71
C GLY A 158 14.84 -5.50 8.40
N VAL A 159 13.62 -5.09 8.77
CA VAL A 159 12.61 -5.97 9.38
C VAL A 159 12.24 -7.12 8.45
N ARG A 160 12.01 -6.84 7.16
CA ARG A 160 11.68 -7.88 6.17
C ARG A 160 12.80 -8.92 6.04
N ARG A 161 14.06 -8.47 6.03
CA ARG A 161 15.25 -9.33 5.91
C ARG A 161 15.44 -10.19 7.15
N VAL A 162 15.31 -9.61 8.35
CA VAL A 162 15.60 -10.28 9.63
C VAL A 162 14.44 -11.13 10.11
N CYS A 163 13.21 -10.62 10.00
CA CYS A 163 12.01 -11.19 10.61
C CYS A 163 11.06 -11.83 9.59
N GLY A 164 11.27 -11.57 8.29
CA GLY A 164 10.45 -12.08 7.19
C GLY A 164 9.31 -11.13 6.78
N ARG A 165 8.66 -11.48 5.66
CA ARG A 165 7.59 -10.66 5.04
C ARG A 165 6.40 -10.45 5.98
N ALA A 166 5.91 -11.50 6.65
CA ALA A 166 4.73 -11.39 7.51
C ALA A 166 4.93 -10.38 8.66
N ALA A 167 6.12 -10.30 9.24
CA ALA A 167 6.45 -9.31 10.26
C ALA A 167 6.50 -7.88 9.69
N ALA A 168 7.10 -7.71 8.50
CA ALA A 168 7.12 -6.41 7.83
C ALA A 168 5.71 -5.92 7.47
N ASP A 169 4.87 -6.80 6.92
CA ASP A 169 3.48 -6.51 6.58
C ASP A 169 2.65 -6.16 7.83
N ALA A 170 2.89 -6.85 8.96
CA ALA A 170 2.26 -6.56 10.24
C ALA A 170 2.69 -5.20 10.82
N VAL A 171 3.97 -4.83 10.70
CA VAL A 171 4.48 -3.51 11.11
C VAL A 171 3.82 -2.40 10.30
N VAL A 172 3.78 -2.53 8.98
CA VAL A 172 3.10 -1.56 8.11
C VAL A 172 1.60 -1.49 8.46
N SER A 173 0.94 -2.64 8.58
CA SER A 173 -0.49 -2.67 8.94
C SER A 173 -0.76 -2.00 10.29
N ALA A 174 0.04 -2.29 11.32
CA ALA A 174 -0.13 -1.69 12.64
C ALA A 174 0.14 -0.17 12.65
N SER A 175 1.05 0.33 11.80
CA SER A 175 1.32 1.78 11.69
C SER A 175 0.11 2.60 11.20
N LEU A 176 -0.82 1.95 10.49
CA LEU A 176 -2.05 2.55 9.97
C LEU A 176 -3.21 2.53 10.99
N SER A 177 -3.00 1.96 12.18
CA SER A 177 -4.01 1.93 13.23
C SER A 177 -4.18 3.31 13.89
N ASP A 178 -5.40 3.66 14.30
CA ASP A 178 -5.67 4.87 15.08
C ASP A 178 -5.46 4.72 16.58
N ASP A 179 -5.05 3.53 17.04
CA ASP A 179 -4.70 3.32 18.44
C ASP A 179 -3.57 4.28 18.85
N PRO A 180 -3.74 5.12 19.89
CA PRO A 180 -2.69 6.05 20.32
C PRO A 180 -1.37 5.37 20.68
N ALA A 181 -1.40 4.10 21.09
CA ALA A 181 -0.22 3.31 21.41
C ALA A 181 0.41 2.63 20.17
N ALA A 182 -0.18 2.75 18.97
CA ALA A 182 0.28 2.06 17.77
C ALA A 182 1.77 2.30 17.47
N GLY A 183 2.23 3.56 17.59
CA GLY A 183 3.63 3.90 17.36
C GLY A 183 4.57 3.21 18.36
N THR A 184 4.25 3.29 19.65
CA THR A 184 5.01 2.60 20.71
C THR A 184 5.00 1.09 20.51
N VAL A 185 3.86 0.49 20.18
CA VAL A 185 3.75 -0.96 19.91
C VAL A 185 4.65 -1.37 18.74
N VAL A 186 4.61 -0.64 17.63
CA VAL A 186 5.48 -0.88 16.47
C VAL A 186 6.95 -0.77 16.86
N TYR A 187 7.34 0.29 17.57
CA TYR A 187 8.72 0.47 18.04
C TYR A 187 9.19 -0.70 18.92
N ARG A 188 8.40 -1.08 19.93
CA ARG A 188 8.72 -2.19 20.85
C ARG A 188 8.85 -3.51 20.11
N PHE A 189 7.94 -3.78 19.16
CA PHE A 189 8.03 -4.95 18.30
C PHE A 189 9.31 -4.94 17.46
N VAL A 190 9.58 -3.87 16.70
CA VAL A 190 10.77 -3.78 15.84
C VAL A 190 12.04 -3.96 16.67
N ARG A 191 12.11 -3.36 17.87
CA ARG A 191 13.23 -3.55 18.80
C ARG A 191 13.42 -4.99 19.24
N HIS A 192 12.34 -5.66 19.60
CA HIS A 192 12.38 -7.07 19.98
C HIS A 192 12.74 -7.97 18.79
N ALA A 193 12.16 -7.72 17.62
CA ALA A 193 12.32 -8.52 16.41
C ALA A 193 13.72 -8.38 15.80
N MET A 194 14.31 -7.17 15.81
CA MET A 194 15.68 -6.96 15.32
C MET A 194 16.75 -7.63 16.20
N ARG A 195 16.45 -7.87 17.50
CA ARG A 195 17.34 -8.59 18.41
C ARG A 195 17.23 -10.11 18.29
N ASN A 196 16.01 -10.62 18.07
CA ASN A 196 15.71 -12.05 18.19
C ASN A 196 15.36 -12.73 16.86
N GLY A 197 15.25 -11.98 15.76
CA GLY A 197 14.92 -12.52 14.44
C GLY A 197 13.43 -12.75 14.24
N ARG A 198 13.05 -13.98 13.89
CA ARG A 198 11.68 -14.36 13.55
C ARG A 198 10.83 -14.62 14.80
N VAL A 199 10.18 -13.57 15.28
CA VAL A 199 9.40 -13.59 16.55
C VAL A 199 7.88 -13.52 16.37
N MET A 200 7.38 -13.41 15.14
CA MET A 200 5.95 -13.11 14.87
C MET A 200 4.97 -14.17 15.42
N ASN A 201 5.43 -15.41 15.64
CA ASN A 201 4.59 -16.50 16.16
C ASN A 201 4.56 -16.56 17.70
N ASP A 202 5.40 -15.78 18.40
CA ASP A 202 5.43 -15.75 19.87
C ASP A 202 4.36 -14.79 20.41
N LEU A 203 3.10 -15.19 20.30
CA LEU A 203 1.95 -14.38 20.72
C LEU A 203 1.85 -14.22 22.25
N ALA A 204 2.66 -14.92 23.04
CA ALA A 204 2.74 -14.72 24.48
C ALA A 204 3.61 -13.51 24.85
N HIS A 205 4.51 -13.10 23.94
CA HIS A 205 5.45 -12.02 24.22
C HIS A 205 4.77 -10.64 24.21
N PRO A 206 5.02 -9.76 25.21
CA PRO A 206 4.37 -8.46 25.34
C PRO A 206 4.67 -7.48 24.19
N ALA A 207 5.73 -7.71 23.42
CA ALA A 207 6.04 -6.91 22.22
C ALA A 207 5.35 -7.43 20.93
N VAL A 208 4.86 -8.67 20.91
CA VAL A 208 4.31 -9.31 19.70
C VAL A 208 2.79 -9.28 19.72
N ALA A 209 2.17 -9.66 20.85
CA ALA A 209 0.72 -9.75 20.95
C ALA A 209 -0.01 -8.43 20.64
N PRO A 210 0.46 -7.25 21.12
CA PRO A 210 -0.18 -5.99 20.77
C PRO A 210 -0.06 -5.64 19.29
N LEU A 211 1.09 -5.91 18.66
CA LEU A 211 1.26 -5.66 17.22
C LEU A 211 0.31 -6.53 16.40
N ASP A 212 0.26 -7.83 16.68
CA ASP A 212 -0.64 -8.76 16.00
C ASP A 212 -2.11 -8.35 16.16
N ARG A 213 -2.51 -7.88 17.35
CA ARG A 213 -3.86 -7.33 17.57
C ARG A 213 -4.15 -6.12 16.70
N LEU A 214 -3.23 -5.15 16.62
CA LEU A 214 -3.39 -3.96 15.78
C LEU A 214 -3.45 -4.34 14.30
N ALA A 215 -2.53 -5.20 13.83
CA ALA A 215 -2.51 -5.65 12.44
C ALA A 215 -3.81 -6.38 12.05
N ARG A 216 -4.35 -7.23 12.93
CA ARG A 216 -5.66 -7.89 12.71
C ARG A 216 -6.81 -6.89 12.68
N ALA A 217 -6.81 -5.90 13.57
CA ALA A 217 -7.85 -4.87 13.60
C ALA A 217 -7.86 -4.05 12.29
N VAL A 218 -6.69 -3.64 11.82
CA VAL A 218 -6.53 -2.93 10.53
C VAL A 218 -6.92 -3.82 9.35
N GLY A 219 -6.55 -5.11 9.37
CA GLY A 219 -6.96 -6.08 8.36
C GLY A 219 -8.48 -6.27 8.28
N ASN A 220 -9.15 -6.37 9.42
CA ASN A 220 -10.61 -6.43 9.49
C ASN A 220 -11.26 -5.17 8.94
N GLU A 221 -10.69 -4.00 9.25
CA GLU A 221 -11.18 -2.72 8.76
C GLU A 221 -11.00 -2.58 7.24
N ARG A 222 -9.84 -3.01 6.71
CA ARG A 222 -9.61 -3.15 5.27
C ARG A 222 -10.68 -4.03 4.63
N HIS A 223 -10.99 -5.19 5.20
CA HIS A 223 -12.04 -6.07 4.67
C HIS A 223 -13.43 -5.42 4.67
N ARG A 224 -13.75 -4.60 5.67
CA ARG A 224 -14.99 -3.81 5.68
C ARG A 224 -15.03 -2.81 4.54
N MET A 225 -13.92 -2.12 4.24
CA MET A 225 -13.86 -1.23 3.08
C MET A 225 -14.10 -1.99 1.78
N LEU A 226 -13.50 -3.17 1.61
CA LEU A 226 -13.74 -4.00 0.42
C LEU A 226 -15.20 -4.45 0.26
N GLN A 227 -15.93 -4.63 1.36
CA GLN A 227 -17.33 -5.08 1.36
C GLN A 227 -18.33 -3.93 1.19
N PHE A 228 -18.05 -2.78 1.80
CA PHE A 228 -19.05 -1.74 2.03
C PHE A 228 -18.79 -0.43 1.30
N LEU A 229 -17.66 -0.26 0.62
CA LEU A 229 -17.46 0.89 -0.27
C LEU A 229 -18.57 0.94 -1.33
N ARG A 230 -19.10 2.13 -1.56
CA ARG A 230 -20.10 2.43 -2.59
C ARG A 230 -19.54 3.56 -3.45
N PHE A 231 -19.45 3.31 -4.76
CA PHE A 231 -19.09 4.35 -5.72
C PHE A 231 -20.36 5.01 -6.22
N GLU A 232 -20.28 6.33 -6.41
CA GLU A 232 -21.27 7.16 -7.08
C GLU A 232 -20.64 7.74 -8.34
N HIS A 233 -21.39 7.76 -9.44
CA HIS A 233 -20.95 8.33 -10.71
C HIS A 233 -21.14 9.85 -10.69
N LEU A 234 -20.08 10.59 -10.97
CA LEU A 234 -20.08 12.05 -11.05
C LEU A 234 -20.28 12.54 -12.48
N ASP A 235 -20.77 13.77 -12.64
CA ASP A 235 -21.08 14.41 -13.92
C ASP A 235 -19.86 14.56 -14.85
N ASN A 236 -18.66 14.57 -14.29
CA ASN A 236 -17.39 14.65 -15.00
C ASN A 236 -16.82 13.27 -15.40
N GLY A 237 -17.55 12.18 -15.18
CA GLY A 237 -17.14 10.82 -15.55
C GLY A 237 -16.20 10.12 -14.55
N VAL A 238 -15.92 10.74 -13.39
CA VAL A 238 -15.15 10.14 -12.30
C VAL A 238 -16.08 9.39 -11.35
N TRP A 239 -15.63 8.26 -10.84
CA TRP A 239 -16.35 7.53 -9.79
C TRP A 239 -15.82 7.92 -8.41
N PHE A 240 -16.71 8.27 -7.51
CA PHE A 240 -16.34 8.74 -6.18
C PHE A 240 -16.93 7.84 -5.11
N ALA A 241 -16.10 7.39 -4.17
CA ALA A 241 -16.55 6.67 -3.00
C ALA A 241 -16.07 7.35 -1.74
N ARG A 242 -16.98 7.59 -0.80
CA ARG A 242 -16.68 8.14 0.52
C ARG A 242 -16.68 7.03 1.55
N CYS A 243 -15.72 7.04 2.47
CA CYS A 243 -15.65 6.10 3.57
C CYS A 243 -15.13 6.74 4.86
N ASN A 244 -15.34 6.04 5.97
CA ASN A 244 -14.95 6.48 7.32
C ASN A 244 -14.40 5.32 8.16
N PRO A 245 -13.31 4.66 7.73
CA PRO A 245 -12.73 3.54 8.45
C PRO A 245 -12.17 3.94 9.83
N ASN A 246 -11.95 2.95 10.69
CA ASN A 246 -11.30 3.11 12.02
C ASN A 246 -9.77 2.85 11.98
N ALA A 247 -9.19 2.97 10.79
CA ALA A 247 -7.77 2.89 10.52
C ALA A 247 -7.55 3.46 9.12
N ALA A 248 -6.36 3.99 8.84
CA ALA A 248 -5.99 4.58 7.56
C ALA A 248 -5.78 3.50 6.48
N VAL A 249 -6.84 2.81 6.08
CA VAL A 249 -6.79 1.61 5.23
C VAL A 249 -6.88 1.89 3.73
N VAL A 250 -7.12 3.15 3.31
CA VAL A 250 -7.17 3.51 1.88
C VAL A 250 -5.95 2.99 1.11
N PRO A 251 -4.70 3.19 1.56
CA PRO A 251 -3.53 2.66 0.86
C PRO A 251 -3.59 1.14 0.66
N LEU A 252 -4.17 0.40 1.61
CA LEU A 252 -4.27 -1.07 1.56
C LEU A 252 -5.39 -1.60 0.65
N VAL A 253 -6.33 -0.75 0.23
CA VAL A 253 -7.43 -1.13 -0.67
C VAL A 253 -7.22 -0.64 -2.09
N MET A 254 -6.38 0.38 -2.32
CA MET A 254 -6.17 0.94 -3.65
C MET A 254 -5.70 -0.09 -4.68
N ASP A 255 -4.77 -0.98 -4.33
CA ASP A 255 -4.34 -2.06 -5.24
C ASP A 255 -5.48 -3.01 -5.61
N TRP A 256 -6.40 -3.26 -4.67
CA TRP A 256 -7.53 -4.15 -4.93
C TRP A 256 -8.52 -3.51 -5.90
N PHE A 257 -8.85 -2.23 -5.70
CA PHE A 257 -9.78 -1.51 -6.56
C PHE A 257 -9.16 -1.18 -7.91
N SER A 258 -7.92 -0.70 -7.97
CA SER A 258 -7.23 -0.43 -9.24
C SER A 258 -6.97 -1.69 -10.08
N GLY A 259 -6.94 -2.88 -9.47
CA GLY A 259 -6.87 -4.14 -10.21
C GLY A 259 -8.22 -4.69 -10.72
N ARG A 260 -9.36 -4.23 -10.18
CA ARG A 260 -10.71 -4.79 -10.46
C ARG A 260 -11.69 -3.80 -11.06
N PHE A 261 -11.53 -2.52 -10.72
CA PHE A 261 -12.33 -1.39 -11.16
C PHE A 261 -11.44 -0.42 -11.97
N ASN A 262 -10.74 -1.00 -12.94
CA ASN A 262 -9.60 -0.38 -13.61
C ASN A 262 -9.95 0.32 -14.94
N THR A 263 -11.20 0.20 -15.39
CA THR A 263 -11.65 0.78 -16.67
C THR A 263 -12.17 2.21 -16.53
N GLN A 264 -12.40 2.68 -15.30
CA GLN A 264 -12.88 4.03 -15.01
C GLN A 264 -11.95 4.71 -14.00
N PRO A 265 -11.74 6.03 -14.11
CA PRO A 265 -11.05 6.78 -13.07
C PRO A 265 -11.92 6.82 -11.82
N PHE A 266 -11.28 6.67 -10.65
CA PHE A 266 -12.01 6.68 -9.40
C PHE A 266 -11.23 7.31 -8.26
N ILE A 267 -11.96 7.78 -7.26
CA ILE A 267 -11.43 8.37 -6.03
C ILE A 267 -12.09 7.66 -4.85
N ILE A 268 -11.27 7.18 -3.91
CA ILE A 268 -11.72 6.69 -2.60
C ILE A 268 -11.29 7.72 -1.56
N PHE A 269 -12.24 8.42 -0.97
CA PHE A 269 -12.01 9.44 0.04
C PHE A 269 -12.35 8.95 1.44
N ASP A 270 -11.33 8.92 2.29
CA ASP A 270 -11.42 8.65 3.71
C ASP A 270 -11.57 9.96 4.48
N GLU A 271 -12.80 10.22 4.91
CA GLU A 271 -13.15 11.42 5.64
C GLU A 271 -12.71 11.39 7.11
N ALA A 272 -12.37 10.21 7.64
CA ALA A 272 -11.88 10.08 9.03
C ALA A 272 -10.42 10.51 9.14
N HIS A 273 -9.63 10.27 8.09
CA HIS A 273 -8.18 10.56 8.06
C HIS A 273 -7.79 11.71 7.13
N GLY A 274 -8.75 12.29 6.39
CA GLY A 274 -8.47 13.37 5.44
C GLY A 274 -7.54 12.92 4.30
N MET A 275 -7.78 11.72 3.76
CA MET A 275 -6.92 11.12 2.74
C MET A 275 -7.75 10.55 1.59
N ALA A 276 -7.32 10.81 0.36
CA ALA A 276 -7.90 10.27 -0.85
C ALA A 276 -6.90 9.36 -1.57
N GLY A 277 -7.36 8.21 -2.03
CA GLY A 277 -6.67 7.44 -3.07
C GLY A 277 -7.29 7.79 -4.43
N VAL A 278 -6.45 8.26 -5.35
CA VAL A 278 -6.87 8.72 -6.69
C VAL A 278 -6.31 7.75 -7.73
N TYR A 279 -7.16 7.21 -8.58
CA TYR A 279 -6.78 6.33 -9.69
C TYR A 279 -7.15 6.94 -11.04
N GLU A 280 -6.18 7.03 -11.94
CA GLU A 280 -6.30 7.69 -13.24
C GLU A 280 -6.21 6.70 -14.42
N GLY A 281 -6.54 5.42 -14.20
CA GLY A 281 -6.60 4.39 -15.26
C GLY A 281 -5.30 3.62 -15.50
N ARG A 282 -4.18 4.02 -14.88
CA ARG A 282 -2.92 3.26 -14.92
C ARG A 282 -2.31 3.11 -13.54
N GLU A 283 -2.07 4.24 -12.91
CA GLU A 283 -1.46 4.34 -11.59
C GLU A 283 -2.45 5.01 -10.64
N TRP A 284 -2.18 4.83 -9.36
CA TRP A 284 -2.90 5.52 -8.31
C TRP A 284 -1.92 6.21 -7.38
N HIS A 285 -2.35 7.29 -6.73
CA HIS A 285 -1.56 8.04 -5.77
C HIS A 285 -2.43 8.46 -4.58
N LEU A 286 -1.78 8.83 -3.46
CA LEU A 286 -2.45 9.35 -2.27
C LEU A 286 -2.40 10.86 -2.26
N VAL A 287 -3.51 11.48 -1.87
CA VAL A 287 -3.62 12.93 -1.66
C VAL A 287 -4.19 13.17 -0.27
N ARG A 288 -3.57 14.08 0.49
CA ARG A 288 -4.15 14.55 1.75
C ARG A 288 -5.08 15.73 1.47
N SER A 289 -6.31 15.63 1.96
CA SER A 289 -7.28 16.71 1.93
C SER A 289 -8.28 16.53 3.07
N ASN A 290 -8.49 17.56 3.88
CA ASN A 290 -9.46 17.51 4.97
C ASN A 290 -10.90 17.63 4.48
N GLU A 291 -11.09 18.29 3.34
CA GLU A 291 -12.41 18.49 2.72
C GLU A 291 -12.35 18.14 1.24
N VAL A 292 -13.42 17.49 0.77
CA VAL A 292 -13.63 17.19 -0.64
C VAL A 292 -15.08 17.50 -0.98
N THR A 293 -15.27 18.47 -1.85
CA THR A 293 -16.55 18.77 -2.49
C THR A 293 -16.55 18.12 -3.88
N PRO A 294 -17.11 16.91 -4.04
CA PRO A 294 -17.19 16.31 -5.35
C PRO A 294 -18.11 17.16 -6.25
N PRO A 295 -17.87 17.16 -7.58
CA PRO A 295 -18.81 17.65 -8.58
C PRO A 295 -20.22 17.07 -8.44
N GLY A 296 -21.14 17.58 -9.27
CA GLY A 296 -22.50 17.08 -9.32
C GLY A 296 -22.53 15.58 -9.64
N ARG A 297 -23.59 14.90 -9.20
CA ARG A 297 -23.84 13.51 -9.62
C ARG A 297 -24.23 13.47 -11.08
N ALA A 298 -23.83 12.41 -11.79
CA ALA A 298 -24.30 12.15 -13.13
C ALA A 298 -25.84 12.01 -13.17
N SER A 299 -26.44 12.29 -14.32
CA SER A 299 -27.91 12.31 -14.46
C SER A 299 -28.57 10.96 -14.18
N ASP A 300 -27.85 9.86 -14.43
CA ASP A 300 -28.30 8.48 -14.25
C ASP A 300 -28.01 7.91 -12.85
N GLU A 301 -27.16 8.56 -12.05
CA GLU A 301 -26.74 8.08 -10.72
C GLU A 301 -27.94 7.85 -9.79
N ARG A 302 -28.95 8.75 -9.82
CA ARG A 302 -30.17 8.57 -9.00
C ARG A 302 -30.93 7.29 -9.34
N LEU A 303 -30.99 6.95 -10.64
CA LEU A 303 -31.62 5.72 -11.11
C LEU A 303 -30.82 4.50 -10.61
N MET A 304 -29.49 4.56 -10.65
CA MET A 304 -28.63 3.48 -10.15
C MET A 304 -28.78 3.26 -8.65
N GLN A 305 -28.81 4.32 -7.86
CA GLN A 305 -29.06 4.22 -6.42
C GLN A 305 -30.43 3.58 -6.12
N ALA A 306 -31.48 3.98 -6.85
CA ALA A 306 -32.81 3.39 -6.68
C ALA A 306 -32.86 1.90 -7.09
N ALA A 307 -32.18 1.54 -8.18
CA ALA A 307 -32.06 0.16 -8.64
C ALA A 307 -31.31 -0.71 -7.61
N TRP A 308 -30.21 -0.20 -7.04
CA TRP A 308 -29.46 -0.88 -5.99
C TRP A 308 -30.29 -1.09 -4.72
N LYS A 309 -31.00 -0.06 -4.25
CA LYS A 309 -31.92 -0.20 -3.09
C LYS A 309 -32.97 -1.27 -3.34
N ARG A 310 -33.58 -1.27 -4.53
CA ARG A 310 -34.56 -2.30 -4.92
C ARG A 310 -33.95 -3.69 -4.92
N PHE A 311 -32.76 -3.86 -5.49
CA PHE A 311 -32.04 -5.13 -5.47
C PHE A 311 -31.77 -5.61 -4.04
N TYR A 312 -31.29 -4.72 -3.17
CA TYR A 312 -31.02 -5.03 -1.76
C TYR A 312 -32.28 -5.52 -1.04
N ASP A 313 -33.40 -4.80 -1.22
CA ASP A 313 -34.68 -5.14 -0.58
C ASP A 313 -35.25 -6.47 -1.09
N VAL A 314 -35.15 -6.74 -2.40
CA VAL A 314 -35.70 -7.96 -3.02
C VAL A 314 -34.89 -9.20 -2.69
N VAL A 315 -33.56 -9.09 -2.58
CA VAL A 315 -32.69 -10.22 -2.21
C VAL A 315 -32.75 -10.51 -0.71
N ALA A 316 -33.23 -9.57 0.11
CA ALA A 316 -33.40 -9.78 1.53
C ALA A 316 -34.45 -10.87 1.81
N VAL A 317 -34.04 -11.94 2.50
CA VAL A 317 -34.97 -12.97 2.96
C VAL A 317 -35.61 -12.49 4.27
N GLU A 318 -36.86 -12.03 4.21
CA GLU A 318 -37.58 -11.47 5.36
C GLU A 318 -37.55 -12.37 6.59
N ALA A 319 -37.73 -13.69 6.40
CA ALA A 319 -37.70 -14.68 7.48
C ALA A 319 -36.33 -14.80 8.18
N ARG A 320 -35.25 -14.25 7.60
CA ARG A 320 -33.89 -14.22 8.17
C ARG A 320 -33.49 -12.83 8.68
N TYR A 321 -34.43 -11.90 8.75
CA TYR A 321 -34.15 -10.55 9.23
C TYR A 321 -33.74 -10.57 10.71
N ASN A 322 -32.48 -10.21 10.97
CA ASN A 322 -31.92 -10.09 12.30
C ASN A 322 -31.15 -8.76 12.41
N PRO A 323 -31.75 -7.72 13.04
CA PRO A 323 -31.15 -6.39 13.09
C PRO A 323 -29.89 -6.32 13.96
N GLU A 324 -29.79 -7.11 15.03
CA GLU A 324 -28.62 -7.19 15.89
C GLU A 324 -27.42 -7.77 15.14
N LEU A 325 -27.64 -8.90 14.45
CA LEU A 325 -26.60 -9.57 13.67
C LEU A 325 -26.13 -8.70 12.50
N ARG A 326 -27.04 -7.99 11.83
CA ARG A 326 -26.68 -6.99 10.82
C ARG A 326 -25.79 -5.89 11.40
N ARG A 327 -26.10 -5.36 12.59
CA ARG A 327 -25.26 -4.34 13.25
C ARG A 327 -23.88 -4.87 13.63
N GLN A 328 -23.78 -6.16 13.95
CA GLN A 328 -22.51 -6.81 14.27
C GLN A 328 -21.61 -6.96 13.04
N PHE A 329 -22.16 -7.42 11.91
CA PHE A 329 -21.41 -7.59 10.66
C PHE A 329 -21.21 -6.29 9.88
N MET A 330 -22.17 -5.38 9.94
CA MET A 330 -22.16 -4.08 9.29
C MET A 330 -22.32 -2.97 10.33
N PRO A 331 -21.19 -2.50 10.93
CA PRO A 331 -21.20 -1.47 11.95
C PRO A 331 -21.98 -0.22 11.52
N LYS A 332 -22.82 0.30 12.43
CA LYS A 332 -23.66 1.47 12.17
C LYS A 332 -22.89 2.70 11.69
N ARG A 333 -21.65 2.90 12.12
CA ARG A 333 -20.84 4.04 11.67
C ARG A 333 -20.66 4.09 10.14
N LEU A 334 -20.70 2.93 9.46
CA LEU A 334 -20.54 2.86 8.01
C LEU A 334 -21.82 3.29 7.27
N TRP A 335 -22.98 3.24 7.93
CA TRP A 335 -24.28 3.38 7.28
C TRP A 335 -24.46 4.75 6.63
N LYS A 336 -23.77 5.79 7.12
CA LYS A 336 -23.78 7.12 6.50
C LYS A 336 -23.26 7.12 5.06
N ASN A 337 -22.39 6.18 4.70
CA ASN A 337 -21.78 6.06 3.37
C ASN A 337 -22.33 4.85 2.58
N ILE A 338 -23.39 4.20 3.08
CA ILE A 338 -24.01 3.03 2.47
C ILE A 338 -25.43 3.41 2.04
N VAL A 339 -25.64 3.56 0.73
CA VAL A 339 -26.88 4.08 0.17
C VAL A 339 -28.12 3.27 0.55
N GLU A 340 -28.02 1.94 0.65
CA GLU A 340 -29.13 1.07 1.05
C GLU A 340 -29.54 1.23 2.52
N MET A 341 -28.69 1.83 3.36
CA MET A 341 -29.02 2.12 4.76
C MET A 341 -29.65 3.49 4.94
N HIS A 342 -29.67 4.33 3.91
CA HIS A 342 -30.40 5.59 3.94
C HIS A 342 -31.89 5.31 3.77
N GLU A 343 -32.63 5.51 4.86
CA GLU A 343 -34.08 5.38 4.88
C GLU A 343 -34.71 6.13 3.69
N ARG A 344 -35.64 5.47 2.99
CA ARG A 344 -36.59 6.21 2.17
C ARG A 344 -37.51 6.88 3.18
N ILE A 345 -37.58 8.20 3.21
CA ILE A 345 -38.75 8.87 3.80
C ILE A 345 -39.95 8.37 2.97
N PRO A 346 -40.86 7.56 3.53
CA PRO A 346 -42.03 7.13 2.78
C PRO A 346 -42.90 8.38 2.57
N GLY A 347 -43.06 8.84 1.32
CA GLY A 347 -44.00 9.91 0.98
C GLY A 347 -43.52 11.03 0.03
N ALA A 348 -42.24 11.08 -0.37
CA ALA A 348 -41.76 12.15 -1.26
C ALA A 348 -42.10 11.95 -2.76
N GLU A 349 -42.72 10.82 -3.14
CA GLU A 349 -43.05 10.49 -4.54
C GLU A 349 -44.55 10.71 -4.89
N LEU A 350 -45.35 11.33 -4.00
CA LEU A 350 -46.74 11.73 -4.30
C LEU A 350 -46.94 13.26 -4.35
N SER A 351 -45.87 14.02 -4.58
CA SER A 351 -45.95 15.48 -4.68
C SER A 351 -45.02 16.01 -5.77
N ARG A 352 -45.34 15.73 -7.03
CA ARG A 352 -45.10 16.64 -8.15
C ARG A 352 -45.88 16.22 -9.38
#